data_AF-A0ABD5Y6T5-F1
#
_entry.id   AF-A0ABD5Y6T5-F1
#
_cell.length_a   1.000
_cell.length_b   1.000
_cell.length_c   1.000
_cell.angle_alpha   90.00
_cell.angle_beta   90.00
_cell.angle_gamma   90.00
#
_symmetry.space_group_name_H-M   'P 1'
#
loop_
_entity.id
_entity.type
_entity.pdbx_description
1 polymer ?
#
loop_
_entity_poly.entity_id
_entity_poly.type
_entity_poly.pdbx_seq_one_letter_code
_entity_poly.pdbx_strand_id
1 'polypeptide(L)'
;MSEADRRLSEESEQRFLDLYAHLLVYVNDRFDVIEEIETVADLEQHYTDELLPLRNTLYNESTTDLIEDFVEQNPADLSEADLEQVAAWTDFITGEFVVVRYREDDAIFLDWTEPPKTYAVRPARLPFADLWDESALPVPVSSVALLPFEDQIVYDGWIGIKNIIFGGSLSTDIDDEYEEAKHRFGIIDSLPAPEEDEKTDAEELRFYMKNKRNRERYASEIEHLREKSDELERIYHQEMGKARARSLGRELRELGLNEAYVAIYDDRIITVPPPNPRFASYSKRLCPLGRLTTPTSTTSIPKRESTAYDWSCVTVGAISLLVGSLENSNTLSPTPKAYLW
;
A
#
# COMPACT_ATOMS: atom_id res chain seq x y z
N MET A 1 -28.21 -1.36 6.38
CA MET A 1 -27.54 -0.79 7.56
C MET A 1 -27.42 0.69 7.27
N SER A 2 -28.02 1.54 8.10
CA SER A 2 -27.87 2.99 7.92
C SER A 2 -26.44 3.37 8.29
N GLU A 3 -25.96 4.47 7.71
CA GLU A 3 -24.65 5.09 7.94
C GLU A 3 -24.25 5.25 9.43
N ALA A 4 -25.23 5.22 10.34
CA ALA A 4 -25.11 5.36 11.78
C ALA A 4 -24.49 4.17 12.56
N ASP A 5 -24.24 3.00 11.95
CA ASP A 5 -23.74 1.80 12.66
C ASP A 5 -22.18 1.71 12.74
N ARG A 6 -21.44 2.72 12.25
CA ARG A 6 -19.97 2.66 12.11
C ARG A 6 -19.21 3.17 13.34
N ARG A 7 -19.64 2.81 14.55
CA ARG A 7 -19.03 3.24 15.82
C ARG A 7 -18.91 2.06 16.79
N LEU A 8 -18.32 2.30 17.97
CA LEU A 8 -18.39 1.33 19.06
C LEU A 8 -19.85 1.00 19.42
N SER A 9 -20.07 -0.16 20.04
CA SER A 9 -21.35 -0.46 20.66
C SER A 9 -21.66 0.59 21.74
N GLU A 10 -22.94 0.84 22.06
CA GLU A 10 -23.28 1.83 23.09
C GLU A 10 -22.64 1.52 24.45
N GLU A 11 -22.52 0.23 24.80
CA GLU A 11 -21.87 -0.23 26.03
C GLU A 11 -20.35 0.02 25.98
N SER A 12 -19.69 -0.35 24.88
CA SER A 12 -18.25 -0.12 24.66
C SER A 12 -17.92 1.37 24.60
N GLU A 13 -18.76 2.19 23.95
CA GLU A 13 -18.62 3.65 23.92
C GLU A 13 -18.69 4.22 25.34
N GLN A 14 -19.73 3.87 26.10
CA GLN A 14 -19.89 4.38 27.45
C GLN A 14 -18.72 3.96 28.35
N ARG A 15 -18.29 2.70 28.25
CA ARG A 15 -17.12 2.19 28.99
C ARG A 15 -15.85 2.94 28.62
N PHE A 16 -15.58 3.14 27.32
CA PHE A 16 -14.40 3.89 26.88
C PHE A 16 -14.39 5.32 27.43
N LEU A 17 -15.52 6.03 27.31
CA LEU A 17 -15.64 7.42 27.77
C LEU A 17 -15.51 7.55 29.28
N ASP A 18 -16.08 6.61 30.05
CA ASP A 18 -16.01 6.58 31.51
C ASP A 18 -14.57 6.37 32.00
N LEU A 19 -13.88 5.37 31.46
CA LEU A 19 -12.47 5.11 31.79
C LEU A 19 -11.58 6.30 31.43
N TYR A 20 -11.80 6.91 30.27
CA TYR A 20 -10.99 8.04 29.81
C TYR A 20 -11.24 9.27 30.68
N ALA A 21 -12.50 9.52 31.08
CA ALA A 21 -12.86 10.58 32.00
C ALA A 21 -12.18 10.41 33.36
N HIS A 22 -12.15 9.20 33.92
CA HIS A 22 -11.45 8.92 35.18
C HIS A 22 -9.94 9.20 35.08
N LEU A 23 -9.30 8.84 33.97
CA LEU A 23 -7.90 9.17 33.72
C LEU A 23 -7.67 10.69 33.64
N LEU A 24 -8.56 11.43 32.96
CA LEU A 24 -8.46 12.90 32.89
C LEU A 24 -8.64 13.58 34.25
N VAL A 25 -9.57 13.10 35.08
CA VAL A 25 -9.73 13.59 36.47
C VAL A 25 -8.44 13.33 37.27
N TYR A 26 -7.85 12.15 37.13
CA TYR A 26 -6.59 11.84 37.80
C TYR A 26 -5.45 12.76 37.36
N VAL A 27 -5.34 13.04 36.06
CA VAL A 27 -4.38 14.02 35.53
C VAL A 27 -4.66 15.40 36.15
N ASN A 28 -5.92 15.81 36.29
CA ASN A 28 -6.23 17.08 36.91
C ASN A 28 -5.83 17.12 38.40
N ASP A 29 -6.16 16.10 39.18
CA ASP A 29 -5.79 15.99 40.60
C ASP A 29 -4.27 16.10 40.82
N ARG A 30 -3.50 15.47 39.91
CA ARG A 30 -2.04 15.45 39.99
C ARG A 30 -1.41 16.81 39.63
N PHE A 31 -1.98 17.53 38.66
CA PHE A 31 -1.34 18.71 38.06
C PHE A 31 -2.07 20.03 38.24
N ASP A 32 -3.27 20.03 38.82
CA ASP A 32 -4.11 21.20 39.08
C ASP A 32 -4.27 22.08 37.83
N VAL A 33 -4.73 21.45 36.73
CA VAL A 33 -4.75 22.07 35.40
C VAL A 33 -5.96 22.98 35.24
N ILE A 34 -7.12 22.55 35.73
CA ILE A 34 -8.40 23.26 35.68
C ILE A 34 -9.03 23.19 37.07
N GLU A 35 -9.13 24.34 37.75
CA GLU A 35 -9.56 24.41 39.16
C GLU A 35 -10.99 23.89 39.39
N GLU A 36 -11.87 23.97 38.37
CA GLU A 36 -13.28 23.59 38.48
C GLU A 36 -13.58 22.09 38.36
N ILE A 37 -12.57 21.25 38.07
CA ILE A 37 -12.78 19.82 37.79
C ILE A 37 -12.22 18.97 38.93
N GLU A 38 -13.11 18.39 39.75
CA GLU A 38 -12.70 17.42 40.79
C GLU A 38 -13.21 16.01 40.48
N THR A 39 -14.27 15.89 39.68
CA THR A 39 -14.96 14.63 39.40
C THR A 39 -15.29 14.46 37.92
N VAL A 40 -15.67 13.24 37.54
CA VAL A 40 -16.15 12.93 36.18
C VAL A 40 -17.40 13.75 35.83
N ALA A 41 -18.28 14.00 36.80
CA ALA A 41 -19.48 14.81 36.59
C ALA A 41 -19.16 16.28 36.30
N ASP A 42 -17.99 16.77 36.71
CA ASP A 42 -17.53 18.13 36.39
C ASP A 42 -17.04 18.18 34.94
N LEU A 43 -16.34 17.15 34.45
CA LEU A 43 -15.94 17.05 33.04
C LEU A 43 -17.13 17.17 32.08
N GLU A 44 -18.27 16.55 32.41
CA GLU A 44 -19.48 16.58 31.58
C GLU A 44 -20.10 17.98 31.44
N GLN A 45 -19.75 18.92 32.33
CA GLN A 45 -20.23 20.29 32.29
C GLN A 45 -19.40 21.20 31.37
N HIS A 46 -18.26 20.71 30.90
CA HIS A 46 -17.32 21.45 30.05
C HIS A 46 -17.44 21.06 28.58
N TYR A 47 -17.15 22.02 27.71
CA TYR A 47 -16.99 21.74 26.29
C TYR A 47 -15.65 21.04 26.03
N THR A 48 -15.59 20.22 24.99
CA THR A 48 -14.40 19.43 24.63
C THR A 48 -13.13 20.28 24.43
N ASP A 49 -13.27 21.52 23.97
CA ASP A 49 -12.16 22.47 23.80
C ASP A 49 -11.66 23.05 25.13
N GLU A 50 -12.53 23.20 26.14
CA GLU A 50 -12.15 23.62 27.50
C GLU A 50 -11.31 22.55 28.21
N LEU A 51 -11.53 21.28 27.87
CA LEU A 51 -10.78 20.12 28.40
C LEU A 51 -9.44 19.87 27.70
N LEU A 52 -9.13 20.60 26.62
CA LEU A 52 -7.89 20.42 25.85
C LEU A 52 -6.60 20.56 26.69
N PRO A 53 -6.50 21.46 27.69
CA PRO A 53 -5.34 21.53 28.58
C PRO A 53 -5.09 20.22 29.33
N LEU A 54 -6.14 19.55 29.83
CA LEU A 54 -6.00 18.25 30.51
C LEU A 54 -5.44 17.19 29.58
N ARG A 55 -5.99 17.11 28.38
CA ARG A 55 -5.50 16.19 27.35
C ARG A 55 -4.03 16.45 27.01
N ASN A 56 -3.63 17.70 26.84
CA ASN A 56 -2.25 18.05 26.54
C ASN A 56 -1.31 17.74 27.71
N THR A 57 -1.81 17.84 28.95
CA THR A 57 -1.09 17.39 30.14
C THR A 57 -1.01 15.87 30.22
N LEU A 58 -2.01 15.12 29.76
CA LEU A 58 -1.94 13.65 29.70
C LEU A 58 -0.84 13.18 28.75
N TYR A 59 -0.86 13.64 27.49
CA TYR A 59 0.07 13.19 26.46
C TYR A 59 1.39 13.97 26.46
N ASN A 60 2.29 13.58 27.36
CA ASN A 60 3.66 14.09 27.47
C ASN A 60 4.71 12.96 27.64
N GLU A 61 5.97 13.31 27.89
CA GLU A 61 7.06 12.32 28.06
C GLU A 61 6.84 11.32 29.23
N SER A 62 6.05 11.69 30.23
CA SER A 62 5.68 10.88 31.39
C SER A 62 4.27 10.25 31.28
N THR A 63 3.67 10.19 30.09
CA THR A 63 2.32 9.61 29.91
C THR A 63 2.24 8.19 30.45
N THR A 64 3.23 7.34 30.12
CA THR A 64 3.28 5.94 30.57
C THR A 64 3.29 5.85 32.09
N ASP A 65 4.19 6.60 32.75
CA ASP A 65 4.27 6.63 34.22
C ASP A 65 2.94 7.09 34.85
N LEU A 66 2.26 8.08 34.25
CA LEU A 66 0.97 8.57 34.74
C LEU A 66 -0.14 7.52 34.64
N ILE A 67 -0.17 6.74 33.56
CA ILE A 67 -1.14 5.67 33.37
C ILE A 67 -0.85 4.52 34.35
N GLU A 68 0.42 4.14 34.51
CA GLU A 68 0.84 3.11 35.45
C GLU A 68 0.49 3.50 36.91
N ASP A 69 0.78 4.75 37.29
CA ASP A 69 0.44 5.29 38.62
C ASP A 69 -1.09 5.30 38.86
N PHE A 70 -1.88 5.67 37.84
CA PHE A 70 -3.36 5.62 37.92
C PHE A 70 -3.85 4.20 38.16
N VAL A 71 -3.31 3.22 37.42
CA VAL A 71 -3.68 1.81 37.55
C VAL A 71 -3.28 1.24 38.91
N GLU A 72 -2.08 1.57 39.41
CA GLU A 72 -1.61 1.10 40.72
C GLU A 72 -2.43 1.69 41.88
N GLN A 73 -2.74 2.98 41.81
CA GLN A 73 -3.47 3.68 42.88
C GLN A 73 -4.97 3.38 42.86
N ASN A 74 -5.53 3.08 41.68
CA ASN A 74 -6.95 2.85 41.44
C ASN A 74 -7.87 3.85 42.17
N PRO A 75 -7.71 5.17 41.97
CA PRO A 75 -8.44 6.19 42.72
C PRO A 75 -9.96 6.16 42.46
N ALA A 76 -10.38 5.56 41.35
CA ALA A 76 -11.77 5.45 40.94
C ALA A 76 -12.43 4.11 41.34
N ASP A 77 -11.72 3.22 42.06
CA ASP A 77 -12.22 1.89 42.46
C ASP A 77 -12.73 1.06 41.26
N LEU A 78 -12.00 1.13 40.15
CA LEU A 78 -12.28 0.42 38.91
C LEU A 78 -12.11 -1.10 39.07
N SER A 79 -12.83 -1.85 38.23
CA SER A 79 -12.70 -3.30 38.18
C SER A 79 -11.35 -3.73 37.60
N GLU A 80 -10.91 -4.96 37.88
CA GLU A 80 -9.64 -5.50 37.33
C GLU A 80 -9.61 -5.48 35.80
N ALA A 81 -10.74 -5.79 35.15
CA ALA A 81 -10.86 -5.76 33.69
C ALA A 81 -10.78 -4.33 33.10
N ASP A 82 -11.20 -3.33 33.88
CA ASP A 82 -11.12 -1.92 33.50
C ASP A 82 -9.70 -1.36 33.72
N LEU A 83 -9.05 -1.77 34.81
CA LEU A 83 -7.66 -1.46 35.06
C LEU A 83 -6.74 -2.07 33.99
N GLU A 84 -6.98 -3.33 33.57
CA GLU A 84 -6.29 -3.94 32.44
C GLU A 84 -6.50 -3.13 31.15
N GLN A 85 -7.72 -2.64 30.92
CA GLN A 85 -8.03 -1.83 29.76
C GLN A 85 -7.28 -0.49 29.76
N VAL A 86 -7.20 0.19 30.90
CA VAL A 86 -6.44 1.45 31.03
C VAL A 86 -4.94 1.21 30.98
N ALA A 87 -4.44 0.11 31.55
CA ALA A 87 -3.02 -0.25 31.46
C ALA A 87 -2.56 -0.46 30.00
N ALA A 88 -3.42 -1.03 29.16
CA ALA A 88 -3.14 -1.16 27.72
C ALA A 88 -2.91 0.19 27.03
N TRP A 89 -3.46 1.29 27.54
CA TRP A 89 -3.27 2.63 26.97
C TRP A 89 -1.82 3.14 27.06
N THR A 90 -0.93 2.43 27.75
CA THR A 90 0.52 2.68 27.65
C THR A 90 1.09 2.44 26.25
N ASP A 91 0.45 1.58 25.45
CA ASP A 91 0.80 1.30 24.04
C ASP A 91 0.20 2.32 23.05
N PHE A 92 -0.24 3.48 23.54
CA PHE A 92 -0.83 4.52 22.71
C PHE A 92 0.14 5.04 21.64
N ILE A 93 -0.44 5.57 20.55
CA ILE A 93 0.32 6.26 19.50
C ILE A 93 -0.24 7.67 19.34
N THR A 94 0.62 8.67 19.43
CA THR A 94 0.25 10.06 19.10
C THR A 94 0.93 10.52 17.83
N GLY A 95 0.26 11.37 17.06
CA GLY A 95 0.91 11.93 15.89
C GLY A 95 0.00 12.68 14.93
N GLU A 96 0.52 12.77 13.72
CA GLU A 96 -0.17 13.28 12.55
C GLU A 96 -0.49 12.12 11.63
N PHE A 97 -1.69 12.12 11.08
CA PHE A 97 -2.16 11.06 10.22
C PHE A 97 -2.86 11.64 9.01
N VAL A 98 -3.06 10.80 8.01
CA VAL A 98 -3.93 11.09 6.87
C VAL A 98 -5.07 10.08 6.88
N VAL A 99 -6.30 10.55 6.98
CA VAL A 99 -7.48 9.71 6.79
C VAL A 99 -7.62 9.45 5.29
N VAL A 100 -7.40 8.21 4.87
CA VAL A 100 -7.29 7.86 3.44
C VAL A 100 -8.52 7.17 2.88
N ARG A 101 -9.29 6.48 3.71
CA ARG A 101 -10.54 5.82 3.30
C ARG A 101 -11.39 5.42 4.50
N TYR A 102 -12.65 5.11 4.22
CA TYR A 102 -13.54 4.44 5.17
C TYR A 102 -13.71 2.95 4.82
N ARG A 103 -13.96 2.13 5.85
CA ARG A 103 -14.44 0.75 5.74
C ARG A 103 -15.83 0.67 6.38
N GLU A 104 -16.36 -0.56 6.49
CA GLU A 104 -17.68 -0.79 7.09
C GLU A 104 -17.71 -0.29 8.54
N ASP A 105 -16.64 -0.51 9.28
CA ASP A 105 -16.59 -0.37 10.74
C ASP A 105 -15.54 0.63 11.25
N ASP A 106 -14.63 1.07 10.38
CA ASP A 106 -13.45 1.84 10.73
C ASP A 106 -13.10 2.88 9.66
N ALA A 107 -12.19 3.79 10.02
CA ALA A 107 -11.49 4.65 9.09
C ALA A 107 -10.00 4.30 9.08
N ILE A 108 -9.36 4.38 7.92
CA ILE A 108 -7.94 4.08 7.80
C ILE A 108 -7.13 5.35 7.96
N PHE A 109 -6.32 5.37 9.01
CA PHE A 109 -5.38 6.43 9.35
C PHE A 109 -3.99 6.00 8.87
N LEU A 110 -3.41 6.75 7.94
CA LEU A 110 -2.05 6.56 7.47
C LEU A 110 -1.11 7.45 8.27
N ASP A 111 -0.17 6.84 8.99
CA ASP A 111 1.07 7.50 9.39
C ASP A 111 2.09 7.33 8.25
N TRP A 112 2.38 8.45 7.59
CA TRP A 112 3.33 8.51 6.48
C TRP A 112 4.80 8.64 6.91
N THR A 113 5.09 8.56 8.22
CA THR A 113 6.46 8.59 8.75
C THR A 113 7.14 7.27 8.42
N GLU A 114 8.39 7.31 7.95
CA GLU A 114 9.13 6.09 7.60
C GLU A 114 9.49 5.26 8.84
N PRO A 115 9.15 3.95 8.92
CA PRO A 115 8.39 3.20 7.92
C PRO A 115 6.88 3.46 7.99
N PRO A 116 6.19 3.67 6.86
CA PRO A 116 4.78 4.08 6.87
C PRO A 116 3.90 2.96 7.44
N LYS A 117 2.87 3.36 8.21
CA LYS A 117 1.94 2.46 8.89
C LYS A 117 0.50 2.89 8.69
N THR A 118 -0.40 1.91 8.60
CA THR A 118 -1.84 2.16 8.48
C THR A 118 -2.60 1.55 9.63
N TYR A 119 -3.45 2.33 10.27
CA TYR A 119 -4.25 1.93 11.42
C TYR A 119 -5.75 1.94 11.08
N ALA A 120 -6.46 0.88 11.42
CA ALA A 120 -7.92 0.83 11.38
C ALA A 120 -8.48 1.43 12.67
N VAL A 121 -8.95 2.67 12.59
CA VAL A 121 -9.41 3.43 13.75
C VAL A 121 -10.94 3.41 13.78
N ARG A 122 -11.50 2.97 14.91
CA ARG A 122 -12.93 2.98 15.16
C ARG A 122 -13.33 4.25 15.91
N PRO A 123 -14.38 4.96 15.48
CA PRO A 123 -14.87 6.09 16.24
C PRO A 123 -15.66 5.61 17.46
N ALA A 124 -15.38 6.18 18.63
CA ALA A 124 -16.15 5.86 19.84
C ALA A 124 -17.60 6.34 19.73
N ARG A 125 -17.80 7.60 19.33
CA ARG A 125 -19.10 8.28 19.39
C ARG A 125 -19.63 8.74 18.05
N LEU A 126 -18.87 9.60 17.36
CA LEU A 126 -19.28 10.22 16.09
C LEU A 126 -18.60 9.52 14.91
N PRO A 127 -19.35 8.92 13.97
CA PRO A 127 -18.77 8.33 12.76
C PRO A 127 -17.89 9.33 12.00
N PHE A 128 -16.74 8.88 11.48
CA PHE A 128 -15.84 9.75 10.72
C PHE A 128 -16.47 10.32 9.44
N ALA A 129 -17.42 9.61 8.84
CA ALA A 129 -18.17 10.08 7.67
C ALA A 129 -19.06 11.30 7.97
N ASP A 130 -19.43 11.52 9.24
CA ASP A 130 -20.17 12.71 9.66
C ASP A 130 -19.23 13.93 9.84
N LEU A 131 -17.94 13.69 10.06
CA LEU A 131 -16.91 14.73 10.10
C LEU A 131 -16.50 15.18 8.69
N TRP A 132 -16.23 14.22 7.82
CA TRP A 132 -15.85 14.46 6.42
C TRP A 132 -16.55 13.47 5.49
N ASP A 133 -17.13 14.00 4.42
CA ASP A 133 -17.65 13.17 3.33
C ASP A 133 -16.50 12.39 2.67
N GLU A 134 -16.78 11.18 2.18
CA GLU A 134 -15.77 10.32 1.53
C GLU A 134 -15.09 11.02 0.33
N SER A 135 -15.78 11.93 -0.35
CA SER A 135 -15.20 12.71 -1.46
C SER A 135 -14.18 13.77 -1.02
N ALA A 136 -14.09 14.07 0.26
CA ALA A 136 -13.10 14.99 0.82
C ALA A 136 -11.76 14.30 1.12
N LEU A 137 -11.70 12.97 1.11
CA LEU A 137 -10.48 12.21 1.36
C LEU A 137 -9.47 12.35 0.20
N PRO A 138 -8.15 12.33 0.48
CA PRO A 138 -7.52 12.19 1.79
C PRO A 138 -7.55 13.46 2.64
N VAL A 139 -7.75 13.31 3.97
CA VAL A 139 -7.79 14.44 4.94
C VAL A 139 -6.64 14.33 5.96
N PRO A 140 -5.79 15.37 6.11
CA PRO A 140 -4.70 15.37 7.06
C PRO A 140 -5.19 15.86 8.41
N VAL A 141 -4.87 15.07 9.42
CA VAL A 141 -5.28 15.29 10.81
C VAL A 141 -4.04 15.29 11.70
N SER A 142 -4.09 16.08 12.76
CA SER A 142 -2.98 16.22 13.70
C SER A 142 -3.49 16.20 15.12
N SER A 143 -2.55 16.03 16.05
CA SER A 143 -2.87 15.96 17.48
C SER A 143 -3.84 14.81 17.76
N VAL A 144 -3.72 13.69 17.04
CA VAL A 144 -4.54 12.50 17.27
C VAL A 144 -3.80 11.58 18.24
N ALA A 145 -4.51 11.03 19.21
CA ALA A 145 -4.03 9.91 20.01
C ALA A 145 -4.87 8.67 19.66
N LEU A 146 -4.19 7.58 19.32
CA LEU A 146 -4.75 6.26 19.06
C LEU A 146 -4.49 5.38 20.28
N LEU A 147 -5.55 4.82 20.83
CA LEU A 147 -5.56 4.03 22.05
C LEU A 147 -6.03 2.60 21.74
N PRO A 148 -5.38 1.56 22.29
CA PRO A 148 -5.98 0.24 22.30
C PRO A 148 -7.24 0.24 23.16
N PHE A 149 -8.33 -0.32 22.63
CA PHE A 149 -9.55 -0.53 23.39
C PHE A 149 -10.22 -1.82 22.94
N GLU A 150 -10.39 -2.76 23.87
CA GLU A 150 -10.74 -4.15 23.54
C GLU A 150 -9.77 -4.69 22.47
N ASP A 151 -10.28 -5.31 21.40
CA ASP A 151 -9.48 -5.79 20.26
C ASP A 151 -9.42 -4.75 19.11
N GLN A 152 -9.48 -3.46 19.43
CA GLN A 152 -9.65 -2.37 18.44
C GLN A 152 -8.76 -1.17 18.76
N ILE A 153 -8.63 -0.27 17.79
CA ILE A 153 -7.99 1.04 17.96
C ILE A 153 -9.05 2.12 17.95
N VAL A 154 -9.08 2.95 18.98
CA VAL A 154 -10.01 4.07 19.14
C VAL A 154 -9.21 5.35 19.25
N TYR A 155 -9.73 6.47 18.74
CA TYR A 155 -9.13 7.77 18.98
C TYR A 155 -9.74 8.45 20.20
N ASP A 156 -8.96 9.27 20.88
CA ASP A 156 -9.34 9.93 22.14
C ASP A 156 -10.50 10.94 22.04
N GLY A 157 -11.00 11.26 20.84
CA GLY A 157 -12.06 12.24 20.64
C GLY A 157 -11.58 13.62 20.17
N TRP A 158 -10.28 13.91 20.21
CA TRP A 158 -9.73 15.17 19.72
C TRP A 158 -9.02 14.98 18.39
N ILE A 159 -9.34 15.87 17.44
CA ILE A 159 -8.73 15.85 16.12
C ILE A 159 -8.50 17.28 15.62
N GLY A 160 -7.24 17.61 15.35
CA GLY A 160 -6.86 18.87 14.72
C GLY A 160 -6.92 18.73 13.20
N ILE A 161 -7.79 19.48 12.53
CA ILE A 161 -7.86 19.48 11.07
C ILE A 161 -6.80 20.41 10.51
N LYS A 162 -5.93 19.89 9.63
CA LYS A 162 -4.99 20.72 8.89
C LYS A 162 -5.63 21.15 7.56
N ASN A 163 -5.70 22.46 7.32
CA ASN A 163 -6.15 23.02 6.05
C ASN A 163 -5.03 22.90 5.00
N ILE A 164 -4.81 21.69 4.49
CA ILE A 164 -3.87 21.41 3.39
C ILE A 164 -4.68 20.98 2.17
N ILE A 165 -4.48 21.66 1.04
CA ILE A 165 -5.09 21.29 -0.23
C ILE A 165 -4.15 20.29 -0.93
N PHE A 166 -4.61 19.06 -1.12
CA PHE A 166 -3.85 18.05 -1.87
C PHE A 166 -3.91 18.36 -3.37
N GLY A 167 -2.75 18.66 -3.95
CA GLY A 167 -2.57 18.59 -5.40
C GLY A 167 -2.38 17.15 -5.86
N GLY A 168 -2.55 16.88 -7.16
CA GLY A 168 -2.50 15.51 -7.71
C GLY A 168 -1.20 14.75 -7.42
N SER A 169 -0.05 15.42 -7.26
CA SER A 169 1.19 14.75 -6.85
C SER A 169 1.12 14.19 -5.43
N LEU A 170 0.61 14.98 -4.48
CA LEU A 170 0.57 14.61 -3.06
C LEU A 170 -0.45 13.50 -2.78
N SER A 171 -1.60 13.50 -3.46
CA SER A 171 -2.55 12.38 -3.38
C SER A 171 -1.92 11.08 -3.90
N THR A 172 -1.16 11.17 -4.99
CA THR A 172 -0.47 9.98 -5.53
C THR A 172 0.59 9.52 -4.53
N ASP A 173 1.34 10.42 -3.90
CA ASP A 173 2.32 10.08 -2.86
C ASP A 173 1.68 9.34 -1.68
N ILE A 174 0.52 9.81 -1.20
CA ILE A 174 -0.25 9.13 -0.15
C ILE A 174 -0.66 7.71 -0.54
N ASP A 175 -1.14 7.51 -1.78
CA ASP A 175 -1.53 6.17 -2.24
C ASP A 175 -0.35 5.19 -2.24
N ASP A 176 0.85 5.67 -2.58
CA ASP A 176 2.07 4.86 -2.55
C ASP A 176 2.47 4.49 -1.11
N GLU A 177 2.48 5.46 -0.19
CA GLU A 177 2.79 5.19 1.22
C GLU A 177 1.76 4.27 1.87
N TYR A 178 0.48 4.42 1.52
CA TYR A 178 -0.59 3.52 1.97
C TYR A 178 -0.40 2.08 1.47
N GLU A 179 -0.03 1.90 0.20
CA GLU A 179 0.24 0.57 -0.34
C GLU A 179 1.54 -0.04 0.20
N GLU A 180 2.55 0.78 0.50
CA GLU A 180 3.77 0.34 1.19
C GLU A 180 3.46 -0.12 2.62
N ALA A 181 2.76 0.71 3.40
CA ALA A 181 2.36 0.37 4.77
C ALA A 181 1.61 -0.96 4.83
N LYS A 182 0.63 -1.15 3.94
CA LYS A 182 -0.12 -2.41 3.84
C LYS A 182 0.72 -3.59 3.43
N HIS A 183 1.73 -3.37 2.58
CA HIS A 183 2.63 -4.45 2.19
C HIS A 183 3.50 -4.89 3.36
N ARG A 184 3.99 -3.94 4.16
CA ARG A 184 4.95 -4.18 5.26
C ARG A 184 4.31 -4.66 6.54
N PHE A 185 3.20 -4.04 6.95
CA PHE A 185 2.56 -4.28 8.25
C PHE A 185 1.11 -4.77 8.15
N GLY A 186 0.55 -4.83 6.93
CA GLY A 186 -0.90 -4.95 6.78
C GLY A 186 -1.63 -3.70 7.26
N ILE A 187 -2.93 -3.84 7.55
CA ILE A 187 -3.69 -2.79 8.24
C ILE A 187 -3.70 -3.17 9.71
N ILE A 188 -3.11 -2.33 10.55
CA ILE A 188 -2.99 -2.53 12.00
C ILE A 188 -4.36 -2.25 12.63
N ASP A 189 -4.96 -3.26 13.25
CA ASP A 189 -6.28 -3.19 13.86
C ASP A 189 -6.26 -3.28 15.40
N SER A 190 -5.10 -3.56 16.00
CA SER A 190 -4.86 -3.56 17.44
C SER A 190 -3.50 -2.93 17.80
N LEU A 191 -3.37 -2.42 19.02
CA LEU A 191 -2.09 -1.98 19.59
C LEU A 191 -1.64 -2.93 20.71
N PRO A 192 -0.31 -3.11 20.93
CA PRO A 192 0.81 -2.44 20.27
C PRO A 192 0.95 -2.83 18.79
N ALA A 193 1.46 -1.91 17.99
CA ALA A 193 1.65 -2.15 16.55
C ALA A 193 2.57 -3.36 16.34
N PRO A 194 2.20 -4.31 15.45
CA PRO A 194 3.04 -5.48 15.19
C PRO A 194 4.38 -5.06 14.57
N GLU A 195 5.36 -5.95 14.71
CA GLU A 195 6.59 -5.86 13.93
C GLU A 195 6.31 -6.06 12.43
N GLU A 196 7.25 -5.63 11.59
CA GLU A 196 7.15 -5.80 10.15
C GLU A 196 7.01 -7.29 9.79
N ASP A 197 6.05 -7.61 8.92
CA ASP A 197 5.86 -8.98 8.47
C ASP A 197 7.11 -9.47 7.75
N GLU A 198 7.62 -10.65 8.13
CA GLU A 198 8.67 -11.31 7.34
C GLU A 198 8.11 -11.69 5.96
N LYS A 199 8.45 -10.89 4.94
CA LYS A 199 8.12 -11.18 3.55
C LYS A 199 9.21 -12.01 2.92
N THR A 200 8.80 -12.93 2.05
CA THR A 200 9.78 -13.64 1.21
C THR A 200 10.33 -12.70 0.14
N ASP A 201 11.60 -12.88 -0.25
CA ASP A 201 12.22 -12.15 -1.37
C ASP A 201 11.33 -12.14 -2.63
N ALA A 202 10.56 -13.22 -2.86
CA ALA A 202 9.67 -13.36 -4.00
C ALA A 202 8.40 -12.48 -3.88
N GLU A 203 7.86 -12.31 -2.68
CA GLU A 203 6.73 -11.42 -2.43
C GLU A 203 7.14 -9.96 -2.57
N GLU A 204 8.28 -9.58 -1.97
CA GLU A 204 8.86 -8.24 -2.11
C GLU A 204 9.08 -7.88 -3.57
N LEU A 205 9.73 -8.78 -4.33
CA LEU A 205 9.99 -8.55 -5.75
C LEU A 205 8.69 -8.34 -6.54
N ARG A 206 7.63 -9.11 -6.26
CA ARG A 206 6.34 -8.92 -6.93
C ARG A 206 5.70 -7.58 -6.57
N PHE A 207 5.81 -7.16 -5.31
CA PHE A 207 5.30 -5.86 -4.86
C PHE A 207 6.04 -4.70 -5.53
N TYR A 208 7.38 -4.73 -5.55
CA TYR A 208 8.20 -3.72 -6.21
C TYR A 208 7.92 -3.67 -7.72
N MET A 209 7.58 -4.80 -8.33
CA MET A 209 7.31 -4.90 -9.75
C MET A 209 5.87 -4.53 -10.16
N LYS A 210 4.95 -4.38 -9.20
CA LYS A 210 3.49 -4.23 -9.41
C LYS A 210 3.10 -3.14 -10.41
N ASN A 211 3.70 -1.96 -10.30
CA ASN A 211 3.39 -0.81 -11.15
C ASN A 211 4.68 -0.06 -11.54
N LYS A 212 4.57 0.91 -12.46
CA LYS A 212 5.74 1.65 -12.96
C LYS A 212 6.45 2.43 -11.86
N ARG A 213 5.69 3.05 -10.95
CA ARG A 213 6.22 3.90 -9.89
C ARG A 213 6.96 3.09 -8.83
N ASN A 214 6.41 1.96 -8.39
CA ASN A 214 7.11 1.02 -7.51
C ASN A 214 8.44 0.57 -8.15
N ARG A 215 8.44 0.25 -9.45
CA ARG A 215 9.69 -0.15 -10.13
C ARG A 215 10.74 0.95 -10.18
N GLU A 216 10.32 2.22 -10.22
CA GLU A 216 11.21 3.37 -10.17
C GLU A 216 11.69 3.65 -8.73
N ARG A 217 10.80 3.53 -7.74
CA ARG A 217 11.07 3.73 -6.31
C ARG A 217 12.05 2.69 -5.76
N TYR A 218 11.83 1.41 -6.06
CA TYR A 218 12.58 0.28 -5.53
C TYR A 218 13.57 -0.31 -6.55
N ALA A 219 14.12 0.52 -7.45
CA ALA A 219 14.95 0.04 -8.55
C ALA A 219 16.20 -0.71 -8.07
N SER A 220 16.81 -0.22 -6.98
CA SER A 220 18.02 -0.81 -6.40
C SER A 220 17.73 -2.16 -5.72
N GLU A 221 16.62 -2.23 -5.00
CA GLU A 221 16.13 -3.40 -4.30
C GLU A 221 15.75 -4.50 -5.28
N ILE A 222 15.08 -4.14 -6.39
CA ILE A 222 14.76 -5.06 -7.49
C ILE A 222 16.03 -5.65 -8.10
N GLU A 223 17.04 -4.82 -8.37
CA GLU A 223 18.32 -5.29 -8.94
C GLU A 223 18.99 -6.28 -8.00
N HIS A 224 19.04 -5.95 -6.71
CA HIS A 224 19.60 -6.84 -5.70
C HIS A 224 18.82 -8.16 -5.59
N LEU A 225 17.48 -8.11 -5.49
CA LEU A 225 16.63 -9.30 -5.35
C LEU A 225 16.73 -10.22 -6.57
N ARG A 226 16.76 -9.65 -7.78
CA ARG A 226 16.90 -10.42 -9.02
C ARG A 226 18.17 -11.26 -9.02
N GLU A 227 19.28 -10.73 -8.50
CA GLU A 227 20.58 -11.41 -8.52
C GLU A 227 20.72 -12.50 -7.43
N LYS A 228 19.82 -12.54 -6.45
CA LYS A 228 19.89 -13.52 -5.35
C LYS A 228 19.64 -14.97 -5.80
N SER A 229 18.78 -15.20 -6.80
CA SER A 229 18.49 -16.57 -7.29
C SER A 229 17.87 -16.62 -8.70
N ASP A 230 18.05 -17.77 -9.38
CA ASP A 230 17.40 -18.06 -10.67
C ASP A 230 15.86 -18.02 -10.60
N GLU A 231 15.28 -18.27 -9.42
CA GLU A 231 13.84 -18.14 -9.21
C GLU A 231 13.38 -16.68 -9.23
N LEU A 232 14.08 -15.81 -8.52
CA LEU A 232 13.79 -14.38 -8.47
C LEU A 232 14.03 -13.71 -9.83
N GLU A 233 15.08 -14.11 -10.55
CA GLU A 233 15.29 -13.64 -11.92
C GLU A 233 14.13 -14.04 -12.86
N ARG A 234 13.62 -15.26 -12.75
CA ARG A 234 12.45 -15.69 -13.53
C ARG A 234 11.20 -14.87 -13.17
N ILE A 235 10.97 -14.61 -11.88
CA ILE A 235 9.85 -13.76 -11.42
C ILE A 235 9.99 -12.34 -11.99
N TYR A 236 11.18 -11.76 -11.92
CA TYR A 236 11.46 -10.44 -12.49
C TYR A 236 11.08 -10.36 -13.97
N HIS A 237 11.59 -11.29 -14.80
CA HIS A 237 11.30 -11.31 -16.23
C HIS A 237 9.81 -11.51 -16.52
N GLN A 238 9.13 -12.36 -15.72
CA GLN A 238 7.70 -12.58 -15.85
C GLN A 238 6.89 -11.30 -15.57
N GLU A 239 7.19 -10.60 -14.48
CA GLU A 239 6.49 -9.37 -14.12
C GLU A 239 6.82 -8.22 -15.10
N MET A 240 8.07 -8.11 -15.58
CA MET A 240 8.44 -7.19 -16.68
C MET A 240 7.64 -7.48 -17.96
N GLY A 241 7.54 -8.76 -18.34
CA GLY A 241 6.78 -9.19 -19.52
C GLY A 241 5.31 -8.80 -19.41
N LYS A 242 4.67 -9.04 -18.26
CA LYS A 242 3.28 -8.64 -17.99
C LYS A 242 3.07 -7.13 -18.10
N ALA A 243 3.98 -6.34 -17.53
CA ALA A 243 3.90 -4.88 -17.57
C ALA A 243 3.96 -4.36 -19.02
N ARG A 244 4.89 -4.88 -19.83
CA ARG A 244 5.09 -4.49 -21.23
C ARG A 244 4.00 -5.02 -22.17
N ALA A 245 3.45 -6.20 -21.90
CA ALA A 245 2.38 -6.77 -22.72
C ALA A 245 1.15 -5.85 -22.81
N ARG A 246 0.83 -5.14 -21.71
CA ARG A 246 -0.29 -4.20 -21.68
C ARG A 246 -0.07 -2.97 -22.55
N SER A 247 1.10 -2.34 -22.48
CA SER A 247 1.42 -1.15 -23.30
C SER A 247 1.60 -1.54 -24.76
N LEU A 248 2.40 -2.58 -25.01
CA LEU A 248 2.72 -3.03 -26.35
C LEU A 248 1.50 -3.58 -27.09
N GLY A 249 0.59 -4.28 -26.40
CA GLY A 249 -0.63 -4.77 -27.02
C GLY A 249 -1.52 -3.65 -27.58
N ARG A 250 -1.50 -2.45 -26.98
CA ARG A 250 -2.20 -1.27 -27.52
C ARG A 250 -1.52 -0.77 -28.78
N GLU A 251 -0.20 -0.56 -28.73
CA GLU A 251 0.59 -0.08 -29.87
C GLU A 251 0.50 -1.03 -31.08
N LEU A 252 0.56 -2.35 -30.85
CA LEU A 252 0.45 -3.34 -31.93
C LEU A 252 -0.93 -3.31 -32.62
N ARG A 253 -2.01 -3.06 -31.87
CA ARG A 253 -3.36 -2.90 -32.44
C ARG A 253 -3.47 -1.64 -33.28
N GLU A 254 -2.89 -0.53 -32.81
CA GLU A 254 -2.83 0.74 -33.57
C GLU A 254 -2.05 0.59 -34.88
N LEU A 255 -0.99 -0.24 -34.87
CA LEU A 255 -0.21 -0.60 -36.06
C LEU A 255 -0.90 -1.65 -36.96
N GLY A 256 -2.08 -2.14 -36.59
CA GLY A 256 -2.84 -3.13 -37.36
C GLY A 256 -2.30 -4.56 -37.30
N LEU A 257 -1.49 -4.88 -36.28
CA LEU A 257 -0.85 -6.18 -36.06
C LEU A 257 -1.70 -7.09 -35.16
N ASN A 258 -2.97 -7.23 -35.51
CA ASN A 258 -3.97 -7.94 -34.67
C ASN A 258 -3.81 -9.47 -34.65
N GLU A 259 -3.01 -10.04 -35.54
CA GLU A 259 -2.87 -11.51 -35.74
C GLU A 259 -1.44 -12.01 -35.49
N ALA A 260 -0.53 -11.17 -35.00
CA ALA A 260 0.86 -11.54 -34.77
C ALA A 260 1.02 -12.28 -33.43
N TYR A 261 1.70 -13.43 -33.44
CA TYR A 261 2.16 -14.06 -32.21
C TYR A 261 3.40 -13.32 -31.71
N VAL A 262 3.28 -12.74 -30.52
CA VAL A 262 4.32 -11.90 -29.92
C VAL A 262 4.64 -12.43 -28.52
N ALA A 263 5.93 -12.67 -28.27
CA ALA A 263 6.50 -12.87 -26.96
C ALA A 263 7.33 -11.63 -26.58
N ILE A 264 7.37 -11.31 -25.30
CA ILE A 264 8.15 -10.20 -24.77
C ILE A 264 9.18 -10.79 -23.82
N TYR A 265 10.44 -10.48 -24.05
CA TYR A 265 11.53 -10.86 -23.17
C TYR A 265 12.37 -9.62 -22.90
N ASP A 266 12.39 -9.19 -21.65
CA ASP A 266 12.89 -7.87 -21.23
C ASP A 266 12.28 -6.76 -22.10
N ASP A 267 13.11 -6.12 -22.91
CA ASP A 267 12.79 -4.96 -23.73
C ASP A 267 12.68 -5.34 -25.22
N ARG A 268 12.66 -6.64 -25.50
CA ARG A 268 12.69 -7.18 -26.86
C ARG A 268 11.39 -7.88 -27.17
N ILE A 269 10.91 -7.62 -28.38
CA ILE A 269 9.75 -8.28 -28.93
C ILE A 269 10.26 -9.45 -29.76
N ILE A 270 9.80 -10.65 -29.45
CA ILE A 270 10.06 -11.83 -30.27
C ILE A 270 8.75 -12.15 -30.98
N THR A 271 8.74 -12.14 -32.30
CA THR A 271 7.55 -12.50 -33.06
C THR A 271 7.86 -13.59 -34.06
N VAL A 272 7.00 -14.59 -34.11
CA VAL A 272 7.05 -15.62 -35.14
C VAL A 272 6.00 -15.27 -36.18
N PRO A 273 6.37 -15.05 -37.44
CA PRO A 273 5.38 -14.78 -38.47
C PRO A 273 4.47 -16.00 -38.68
N PRO A 274 3.16 -15.80 -38.93
CA PRO A 274 2.30 -16.90 -39.35
C PRO A 274 2.83 -17.50 -40.67
N PRO A 275 2.60 -18.80 -40.93
CA PRO A 275 3.15 -19.52 -42.10
C PRO A 275 2.55 -19.08 -43.47
N ASN A 276 2.00 -17.87 -43.56
CA ASN A 276 1.32 -17.35 -44.74
C ASN A 276 2.28 -16.53 -45.63
N PRO A 277 2.29 -16.70 -46.97
CA PRO A 277 3.15 -15.97 -47.91
C PRO A 277 3.03 -14.42 -47.90
N ARG A 278 2.16 -13.84 -47.08
CA ARG A 278 2.01 -12.38 -46.94
C ARG A 278 3.09 -11.71 -46.08
N PHE A 279 4.06 -12.44 -45.55
CA PHE A 279 5.14 -11.93 -44.68
C PHE A 279 5.88 -10.71 -45.26
N ALA A 280 6.19 -10.72 -46.56
CA ALA A 280 6.86 -9.61 -47.24
C ALA A 280 6.09 -8.28 -47.21
N SER A 281 4.77 -8.33 -47.00
CA SER A 281 3.93 -7.15 -46.86
C SER A 281 3.84 -6.61 -45.42
N TYR A 282 4.10 -7.46 -44.42
CA TYR A 282 4.15 -7.08 -43.00
C TYR A 282 5.49 -6.43 -42.63
N SER A 283 6.60 -6.97 -43.11
CA SER A 283 7.94 -6.41 -42.88
C SER A 283 8.09 -4.99 -43.44
N LYS A 284 7.49 -4.70 -44.61
CA LYS A 284 7.43 -3.35 -45.19
C LYS A 284 6.59 -2.35 -44.39
N ARG A 285 5.61 -2.81 -43.62
CA ARG A 285 4.79 -1.93 -42.74
C ARG A 285 5.49 -1.64 -41.42
N LEU A 286 6.21 -2.63 -40.87
CA LEU A 286 7.03 -2.49 -39.66
C LEU A 286 8.30 -1.63 -39.90
N CYS A 287 8.88 -1.70 -41.09
CA CYS A 287 10.01 -0.87 -41.52
C CYS A 287 9.71 -0.14 -42.84
N PRO A 288 9.08 1.04 -42.81
CA PRO A 288 8.82 1.82 -44.03
C PRO A 288 10.10 2.44 -44.63
N LEU A 289 11.15 2.61 -43.82
CA LEU A 289 12.46 3.11 -44.23
C LEU A 289 13.46 1.96 -44.09
N GLY A 290 13.98 1.46 -45.21
CA GLY A 290 14.87 0.29 -45.30
C GLY A 290 16.17 0.42 -44.50
N ARG A 291 16.09 0.26 -43.18
CA ARG A 291 17.22 -0.04 -42.29
C ARG A 291 17.05 -1.45 -41.73
N LEU A 292 17.08 -2.44 -42.62
CA LEU A 292 17.41 -3.80 -42.21
C LEU A 292 18.92 -3.84 -42.02
N THR A 293 19.39 -3.63 -40.80
CA THR A 293 20.78 -3.96 -40.46
C THR A 293 20.84 -5.45 -40.22
N THR A 294 21.41 -6.20 -41.17
CA THR A 294 21.85 -7.58 -40.90
C THR A 294 22.83 -7.56 -39.73
N PRO A 295 22.66 -8.40 -38.69
CA PRO A 295 23.61 -8.42 -37.59
C PRO A 295 24.96 -8.93 -38.09
N THR A 296 26.00 -8.11 -37.98
CA THR A 296 27.38 -8.51 -38.33
C THR A 296 28.11 -9.24 -37.19
N SER A 297 27.42 -9.61 -36.11
CA SER A 297 28.00 -10.40 -35.03
C SER A 297 27.13 -11.62 -34.71
N THR A 298 27.56 -12.77 -35.22
CA THR A 298 27.08 -14.08 -34.81
C THR A 298 27.65 -14.39 -33.43
N THR A 299 27.00 -13.95 -32.35
CA THR A 299 27.28 -14.53 -31.02
C THR A 299 26.65 -15.92 -31.00
N SER A 300 27.49 -16.95 -31.03
CA SER A 300 27.07 -18.34 -31.08
C SER A 300 26.34 -18.74 -29.79
N ILE A 301 25.03 -18.90 -29.87
CA ILE A 301 24.26 -19.70 -28.89
C ILE A 301 24.69 -21.17 -29.11
N PRO A 302 25.10 -21.92 -28.07
CA PRO A 302 25.58 -23.28 -28.25
C PRO A 302 24.49 -24.17 -28.85
N LYS A 303 24.79 -24.72 -30.03
CA LYS A 303 23.91 -25.58 -30.83
C LYS A 303 23.60 -26.88 -30.06
N ARG A 304 22.33 -27.11 -29.73
CA ARG A 304 21.76 -28.46 -29.66
C ARG A 304 20.78 -28.63 -30.83
N GLU A 305 21.18 -29.50 -31.75
CA GLU A 305 20.39 -30.12 -32.82
C GLU A 305 19.74 -29.23 -33.91
N SER A 306 20.45 -29.14 -35.03
CA SER A 306 19.94 -29.44 -36.39
C SER A 306 18.60 -28.82 -36.85
N THR A 307 18.63 -27.55 -37.25
CA THR A 307 17.99 -27.02 -38.49
C THR A 307 18.51 -25.59 -38.73
N ALA A 308 18.78 -25.20 -39.98
CA ALA A 308 19.21 -23.84 -40.30
C ALA A 308 18.01 -22.89 -40.16
N TYR A 309 18.01 -22.10 -39.08
CA TYR A 309 17.05 -21.02 -38.88
C TYR A 309 17.65 -19.72 -39.39
N ASP A 310 16.96 -19.04 -40.29
CA ASP A 310 17.38 -17.71 -40.75
C ASP A 310 16.70 -16.66 -39.86
N TRP A 311 17.50 -16.00 -39.02
CA TRP A 311 17.03 -15.01 -38.05
C TRP A 311 17.39 -13.60 -38.52
N SER A 312 16.38 -12.73 -38.59
CA SER A 312 16.53 -11.30 -38.87
C SER A 312 16.17 -10.49 -37.63
N CYS A 313 17.08 -9.63 -37.19
CA CYS A 313 16.79 -8.66 -36.12
C CYS A 313 16.37 -7.33 -36.77
N VAL A 314 15.23 -6.77 -36.36
CA VAL A 314 14.71 -5.49 -36.86
C VAL A 314 14.46 -4.56 -35.70
N THR A 315 15.16 -3.43 -35.65
CA THR A 315 14.98 -2.44 -34.58
C THR A 315 14.13 -1.27 -35.07
N VAL A 316 13.02 -0.98 -34.38
CA VAL A 316 12.12 0.15 -34.65
C VAL A 316 11.99 0.97 -33.37
N GLY A 317 12.70 2.10 -33.28
CA GLY A 317 12.76 2.88 -32.04
C GLY A 317 13.41 2.10 -30.89
N ALA A 318 12.73 1.99 -29.74
CA ALA A 318 13.20 1.21 -28.59
C ALA A 318 12.92 -0.31 -28.70
N ILE A 319 12.27 -0.75 -29.79
CA ILE A 319 11.83 -2.12 -29.98
C ILE A 319 12.84 -2.87 -30.84
N SER A 320 13.37 -3.99 -30.35
CA SER A 320 14.13 -4.96 -31.17
C SER A 320 13.27 -6.19 -31.44
N LEU A 321 13.02 -6.50 -32.71
CA LEU A 321 12.25 -7.64 -33.21
C LEU A 321 13.18 -8.75 -33.68
N LEU A 322 13.12 -9.93 -33.07
CA LEU A 322 13.76 -11.13 -33.65
C LEU A 322 12.73 -11.87 -34.51
N VAL A 323 13.01 -12.04 -35.80
CA VAL A 323 12.14 -12.70 -36.77
C VAL A 323 12.86 -13.93 -37.33
N GLY A 324 12.32 -15.12 -37.13
CA GLY A 324 12.81 -16.35 -37.76
C GLY A 324 11.97 -16.74 -38.97
N SER A 325 12.61 -17.11 -40.09
CA SER A 325 11.97 -17.79 -41.22
C SER A 325 12.38 -19.26 -41.26
N LEU A 326 11.41 -20.16 -41.30
CA LEU A 326 11.63 -21.58 -41.56
C LEU A 326 11.71 -21.78 -43.08
N GLU A 327 12.90 -22.00 -43.62
CA GLU A 327 13.03 -22.51 -44.99
C GLU A 327 12.64 -23.99 -45.00
N ASN A 328 11.44 -24.26 -45.56
CA ASN A 328 10.96 -25.55 -46.06
C ASN A 328 11.47 -26.81 -45.35
N SER A 329 10.70 -27.29 -44.37
CA SER A 329 10.58 -28.72 -44.12
C SER A 329 9.11 -29.13 -44.16
N ASN A 330 8.72 -29.76 -45.27
CA ASN A 330 7.46 -30.50 -45.40
C ASN A 330 7.52 -31.72 -44.46
N THR A 331 7.26 -31.52 -43.16
CA THR A 331 6.75 -32.50 -42.19
C THR A 331 6.93 -31.90 -40.80
N LEU A 332 5.89 -31.27 -40.26
CA LEU A 332 5.60 -31.22 -38.82
C LEU A 332 4.17 -30.69 -38.65
N SER A 333 3.37 -31.48 -37.93
CA SER A 333 1.97 -31.20 -37.60
C SER A 333 1.79 -29.85 -36.88
N PRO A 334 0.63 -29.18 -37.04
CA PRO A 334 0.41 -27.84 -36.53
C PRO A 334 0.06 -27.89 -35.04
N THR A 335 1.06 -28.05 -34.18
CA THR A 335 0.90 -27.71 -32.76
C THR A 335 2.25 -27.29 -32.18
N PRO A 336 2.63 -26.01 -32.28
CA PRO A 336 3.40 -25.40 -31.22
C PRO A 336 2.42 -25.22 -30.05
N LYS A 337 2.57 -26.02 -28.99
CA LYS A 337 2.03 -25.65 -27.68
C LYS A 337 2.73 -24.36 -27.28
N ALA A 338 2.08 -23.22 -27.55
CA ALA A 338 2.47 -21.95 -26.97
C ALA A 338 2.23 -22.07 -25.46
N TYR A 339 3.30 -22.24 -24.70
CA TYR A 339 3.25 -21.77 -23.34
C TYR A 339 3.35 -20.25 -23.42
N LEU A 340 2.23 -19.58 -23.16
CA LEU A 340 2.29 -18.26 -22.54
C LEU A 340 3.03 -18.46 -21.21
N TRP A 341 4.21 -17.87 -21.08
CA TRP A 341 4.86 -17.64 -19.81
C TRP A 341 4.93 -16.14 -19.57
#